data_AF-A0A4Z2I4M6-F1
#
_entry.id   AF-A0A4Z2I4M6-F1
#
_cell.length_a   1.000
_cell.length_b   1.000
_cell.length_c   1.000
_cell.angle_alpha   90.00
_cell.angle_beta   90.00
_cell.angle_gamma   90.00
#
_symmetry.space_group_name_H-M   'P 1'
#
loop_
_entity.id
_entity.type
_entity.pdbx_description
1 polymer ?
#
loop_
_entity_poly.entity_id
_entity_poly.type
_entity_poly.pdbx_seq_one_letter_code
_entity_poly.pdbx_strand_id
1 'polypeptide(L)'
;MSSQFGCRISLISLKIIHQGITGKDRCLLKYTTTAIFLYIAILLPAIAFGSLNDESTRGQIVIRGICDDYNLDFNAFYACIGLWNSLFLVLGGLFNVSLFMKLFKRSTEEVIALFISIAFVGDAVKGTVKIFHHFYHGPTLATNATLVLQQLNELVEQVKNQTLHPNETQSISLPESLVVTTRERPVLCLLLMLGTLWLGYALYLIKRSIVSVKETRLTSLVANVLIGLSAFMLPIPLQWIPKPVLYGLFLYIAATSLDGNQMVDRMALLLKEQTSYPPTHYIRRVPQRKVHSFTVLQMIQLIILCAFGMYPLPYMKMVFPLMMILLVPVRISLLPKIIEAKYLDIMDAQHM
;
A
#
# COMPACT_ATOMS: atom_id res chain seq x y z
N MET A 1 21.99 24.39 12.66
CA MET A 1 21.11 23.91 13.75
C MET A 1 20.37 25.01 14.51
N SER A 2 21.00 26.14 14.88
CA SER A 2 20.40 27.18 15.73
C SER A 2 19.27 28.02 15.10
N SER A 3 19.27 28.28 13.78
CA SER A 3 18.25 29.15 13.17
C SER A 3 16.91 28.48 12.86
N GLN A 4 16.84 27.14 12.75
CA GLN A 4 15.58 26.42 12.56
C GLN A 4 14.86 26.07 13.88
N PHE A 5 15.61 25.82 14.96
CA PHE A 5 15.05 25.39 16.24
C PHE A 5 14.36 26.52 17.01
N GLY A 6 14.95 27.73 17.02
CA GLY A 6 14.45 28.83 17.86
C GLY A 6 13.14 29.47 17.39
N CYS A 7 12.95 29.64 16.08
CA CYS A 7 11.86 30.48 15.55
C CYS A 7 10.55 29.70 15.26
N ARG A 8 10.61 28.40 14.94
CA ARG A 8 9.42 27.60 14.52
C ARG A 8 8.80 26.71 15.60
N ILE A 9 9.53 26.39 16.67
CA ILE A 9 9.10 25.37 17.63
C ILE A 9 8.38 25.98 18.84
N SER A 10 8.92 27.01 19.48
CA SER A 10 8.37 27.46 20.77
C SER A 10 7.08 28.28 20.63
N LEU A 11 7.06 29.28 19.73
CA LEU A 11 5.97 30.27 19.69
C LEU A 11 4.77 29.78 18.85
N ILE A 12 5.03 28.98 17.81
CA ILE A 12 3.99 28.41 16.93
C ILE A 12 3.33 27.19 17.59
N SER A 13 4.10 26.27 18.21
CA SER A 13 3.50 25.10 18.86
C SER A 13 2.60 25.50 20.03
N LEU A 14 3.01 26.43 20.88
CA LEU A 14 2.22 26.83 22.05
C LEU A 14 0.92 27.55 21.65
N LYS A 15 0.97 28.42 20.64
CA LYS A 15 -0.19 29.15 20.12
C LYS A 15 -1.19 28.21 19.42
N ILE A 16 -0.71 27.17 18.73
CA ILE A 16 -1.56 26.14 18.09
C ILE A 16 -2.20 25.21 19.13
N ILE A 17 -1.45 24.81 20.17
CA ILE A 17 -1.99 24.00 21.27
C ILE A 17 -3.08 24.76 22.02
N HIS A 18 -2.83 26.03 22.34
CA HIS A 18 -3.82 26.91 22.96
C HIS A 18 -5.05 27.12 22.05
N GLN A 19 -4.87 27.30 20.74
CA GLN A 19 -5.99 27.39 19.79
C GLN A 19 -6.77 26.08 19.62
N GLY A 20 -6.13 24.93 19.85
CA GLY A 20 -6.78 23.62 19.87
C GLY A 20 -7.65 23.40 21.11
N ILE A 21 -7.24 23.92 22.26
CA ILE A 21 -7.92 23.74 23.56
C ILE A 21 -9.02 24.79 23.78
N THR A 22 -8.80 26.05 23.39
CA THR A 22 -9.73 27.18 23.67
C THR A 22 -10.74 27.44 22.53
N GLY A 23 -10.80 26.57 21.51
CA GLY A 23 -11.67 26.77 20.36
C GLY A 23 -13.14 26.44 20.65
N LYS A 24 -14.06 27.40 20.40
CA LYS A 24 -15.54 27.26 20.41
C LYS A 24 -16.00 25.90 19.85
N ASP A 25 -16.98 25.24 20.48
CA ASP A 25 -17.37 23.81 20.31
C ASP A 25 -17.39 23.24 18.86
N ARG A 26 -17.76 24.07 17.86
CA ARG A 26 -17.75 23.70 16.42
C ARG A 26 -16.34 23.44 15.87
N CYS A 27 -15.29 23.93 16.53
CA CYS A 27 -13.89 23.66 16.20
C CYS A 27 -13.44 22.31 16.78
N LEU A 28 -13.75 22.01 18.04
CA LEU A 28 -13.40 20.73 18.69
C LEU A 28 -13.92 19.53 17.90
N LEU A 29 -15.18 19.56 17.46
CA LEU A 29 -15.73 18.49 16.63
C LEU A 29 -14.92 18.29 15.32
N LYS A 30 -14.53 19.37 14.64
CA LYS A 30 -13.70 19.29 13.42
C LYS A 30 -12.31 18.69 13.71
N TYR A 31 -11.70 19.04 14.85
CA TYR A 31 -10.42 18.47 15.27
C TYR A 31 -10.55 16.98 15.58
N THR A 32 -11.57 16.58 16.36
CA THR A 32 -11.83 15.18 16.69
C THR A 32 -12.12 14.35 15.45
N THR A 33 -12.97 14.83 14.53
CA THR A 33 -13.23 14.15 13.26
C THR A 33 -11.97 14.03 12.39
N THR A 34 -11.11 15.05 12.36
CA THR A 34 -9.84 15.01 11.62
C THR A 34 -8.85 14.03 12.26
N ALA A 35 -8.77 13.98 13.59
CA ALA A 35 -7.92 13.05 14.32
C ALA A 35 -8.38 11.59 14.10
N ILE A 36 -9.68 11.33 14.15
CA ILE A 36 -10.26 10.01 13.83
C ILE A 36 -9.98 9.64 12.37
N PHE A 37 -10.14 10.58 11.44
CA PHE A 37 -9.83 10.35 10.03
C PHE A 37 -8.35 9.99 9.82
N LEU A 38 -7.43 10.76 10.41
CA LEU A 38 -5.99 10.48 10.35
C LEU A 38 -5.65 9.13 11.01
N TYR A 39 -6.27 8.81 12.15
CA TYR A 39 -6.13 7.52 12.80
C TYR A 39 -6.52 6.37 11.87
N ILE A 40 -7.70 6.42 11.26
CA ILE A 40 -8.16 5.40 10.31
C ILE A 40 -7.26 5.34 9.07
N ALA A 41 -6.88 6.49 8.52
CA ALA A 41 -6.05 6.59 7.33
C ALA A 41 -4.63 6.05 7.52
N ILE A 42 -4.07 6.10 8.73
CA ILE A 42 -2.75 5.53 9.04
C ILE A 42 -2.88 4.06 9.46
N LEU A 43 -3.90 3.73 10.26
CA LEU A 43 -4.08 2.39 10.81
C LEU A 43 -4.40 1.36 9.71
N LEU A 44 -5.31 1.68 8.79
CA LEU A 44 -5.76 0.70 7.81
C LEU A 44 -4.63 0.25 6.84
N PRO A 45 -3.81 1.15 6.25
CA PRO A 45 -2.65 0.73 5.47
C PRO A 45 -1.63 -0.05 6.29
N ALA A 46 -1.43 0.30 7.58
CA ALA A 46 -0.52 -0.42 8.46
C ALA A 46 -0.98 -1.88 8.69
N ILE A 47 -2.27 -2.09 8.94
CA ILE A 47 -2.86 -3.44 9.09
C ILE A 47 -2.72 -4.22 7.79
N ALA A 48 -3.03 -3.58 6.67
CA ALA A 48 -3.00 -4.22 5.36
C ALA A 48 -1.58 -4.65 4.97
N PHE A 49 -0.57 -3.80 5.21
CA PHE A 49 0.84 -4.16 5.02
C PHE A 49 1.30 -5.24 5.99
N GLY A 50 0.90 -5.17 7.27
CA GLY A 50 1.22 -6.19 8.26
C GLY A 50 0.70 -7.57 7.85
N SER A 51 -0.57 -7.64 7.43
CA SER A 51 -1.23 -8.86 6.95
C SER A 51 -0.59 -9.45 5.69
N LEU A 52 -0.24 -8.59 4.72
CA LEU A 52 0.47 -9.01 3.51
C LEU A 52 1.88 -9.53 3.80
N ASN A 53 2.59 -8.85 4.70
CA ASN A 53 3.95 -9.22 5.06
C ASN A 53 3.95 -10.58 5.77
N ASP A 54 3.06 -10.76 6.76
CA ASP A 54 2.83 -12.03 7.45
C ASP A 54 2.57 -13.19 6.48
N GLU A 55 1.70 -12.98 5.49
CA GLU A 55 1.42 -13.96 4.45
C GLU A 55 2.60 -14.28 3.53
N SER A 56 3.47 -13.29 3.28
CA SER A 56 4.62 -13.44 2.40
C SER A 56 5.82 -14.05 3.11
N THR A 57 5.93 -13.89 4.43
CA THR A 57 7.06 -14.35 5.25
C THR A 57 6.68 -15.48 6.21
N ARG A 58 5.51 -16.12 6.02
CA ARG A 58 4.99 -17.22 6.85
C ARG A 58 4.99 -16.89 8.35
N GLY A 59 4.65 -15.65 8.69
CA GLY A 59 4.62 -15.15 10.06
C GLY A 59 5.98 -14.87 10.71
N GLN A 60 7.07 -14.95 9.96
CA GLN A 60 8.40 -14.56 10.45
C GLN A 60 8.75 -13.15 10.01
N ILE A 61 9.33 -12.36 10.90
CA ILE A 61 9.96 -11.08 10.52
C ILE A 61 11.23 -11.43 9.72
N VAL A 62 11.52 -10.74 8.61
CA VAL A 62 12.70 -11.02 7.77
C VAL A 62 14.01 -11.07 8.58
N ILE A 63 14.13 -10.19 9.58
CA ILE A 63 15.28 -10.15 10.49
C ILE A 63 15.39 -11.43 11.31
N ARG A 64 14.27 -12.06 11.69
CA ARG A 64 14.23 -13.34 12.40
C ARG A 64 14.85 -14.45 11.54
N GLY A 65 14.45 -14.53 10.26
CA GLY A 65 15.02 -15.52 9.34
C GLY A 65 16.54 -15.39 9.21
N ILE A 66 17.06 -14.16 9.13
CA ILE A 66 18.51 -13.91 9.11
C ILE A 66 19.17 -14.34 10.43
N CYS A 67 18.55 -14.07 11.58
CA CYS A 67 19.11 -14.51 12.88
C CYS A 67 19.19 -16.03 12.97
N ASP A 68 18.15 -16.72 12.47
CA ASP A 68 18.09 -18.19 12.45
C ASP A 68 19.16 -18.76 11.50
N ASP A 69 19.38 -18.15 10.33
CA ASP A 69 20.41 -18.57 9.36
C ASP A 69 21.85 -18.42 9.92
N TYR A 70 22.11 -17.37 10.70
CA TYR A 70 23.43 -17.05 11.25
C TYR A 70 23.64 -17.52 12.71
N ASN A 71 22.67 -18.24 13.30
CA ASN A 71 22.69 -18.65 14.71
C ASN A 71 22.94 -17.47 15.70
N LEU A 72 22.30 -16.34 15.45
CA LEU A 72 22.40 -15.14 16.30
C LEU A 72 21.19 -15.05 17.24
N ASP A 73 21.41 -14.55 18.46
CA ASP A 73 20.28 -14.22 19.34
C ASP A 73 19.50 -13.04 18.77
N PHE A 74 18.23 -13.28 18.42
CA PHE A 74 17.34 -12.29 17.83
C PHE A 74 17.21 -11.04 18.71
N ASN A 75 17.10 -11.20 20.03
CA ASN A 75 16.86 -10.08 20.93
C ASN A 75 18.08 -9.15 20.97
N ALA A 76 19.29 -9.71 21.09
CA ALA A 76 20.53 -8.96 21.08
C ALA A 76 20.79 -8.29 19.71
N PHE A 77 20.57 -9.02 18.62
CA PHE A 77 20.74 -8.49 17.27
C PHE A 77 19.77 -7.36 16.96
N TYR A 78 18.49 -7.53 17.32
CA TYR A 78 17.46 -6.52 17.13
C TYR A 78 17.74 -5.25 17.96
N ALA A 79 18.20 -5.40 19.21
CA ALA A 79 18.64 -4.27 20.04
C ALA A 79 19.84 -3.53 19.41
N CYS A 80 20.81 -4.26 18.86
CA CYS A 80 21.97 -3.67 18.18
C CYS A 80 21.55 -2.86 16.94
N ILE A 81 20.63 -3.39 16.10
CA ILE A 81 20.06 -2.66 14.97
C ILE A 81 19.41 -1.35 15.43
N GLY A 82 18.63 -1.39 16.52
CA GLY A 82 18.00 -0.22 17.10
C GLY A 82 18.99 0.86 17.55
N LEU A 83 20.08 0.44 18.22
CA LEU A 83 21.16 1.34 18.66
C LEU A 83 21.88 1.99 17.47
N TRP A 84 22.24 1.21 16.45
CA TRP A 84 22.86 1.74 15.23
C TRP A 84 21.93 2.68 14.46
N ASN A 85 20.64 2.35 14.35
CA ASN A 85 19.65 3.21 13.71
C ASN A 85 19.51 4.54 14.45
N SER A 86 19.47 4.52 15.79
CA SER A 86 19.46 5.74 16.60
C SER A 86 20.71 6.59 16.39
N LEU A 87 21.89 5.96 16.37
CA LEU A 87 23.16 6.63 16.09
C LEU A 87 23.14 7.32 14.72
N PHE A 88 22.72 6.62 13.66
CA PHE A 88 22.66 7.20 12.31
C PHE A 88 21.65 8.33 12.19
N LEU A 89 20.51 8.27 12.90
CA LEU A 89 19.54 9.36 12.95
C LEU A 89 20.11 10.61 13.61
N VAL A 90 20.81 10.45 14.74
CA VAL A 90 21.49 11.56 15.44
C VAL A 90 22.57 12.15 14.53
N LEU A 91 23.40 11.30 13.93
CA LEU A 91 24.45 11.71 13.00
C LEU A 91 23.87 12.47 11.79
N GLY A 92 22.78 11.97 11.21
CA GLY A 92 22.09 12.62 10.10
C GLY A 92 21.48 13.98 10.47
N GLY A 93 20.99 14.12 11.71
CA GLY A 93 20.55 15.40 12.25
C GLY A 93 21.70 16.42 12.39
N LEU A 94 22.85 15.97 12.90
CA LEU A 94 24.04 16.82 13.06
C LEU A 94 24.62 17.29 11.73
N PHE A 95 24.72 16.40 10.73
CA PHE A 95 25.26 16.73 9.41
C PHE A 95 24.26 17.45 8.48
N ASN A 96 23.08 17.84 8.98
CA ASN A 96 22.02 18.46 8.19
C ASN A 96 21.68 17.66 6.92
N VAL A 97 21.55 16.33 7.05
CA VAL A 97 21.14 15.45 5.93
C VAL A 97 19.78 15.87 5.36
N SER A 98 18.98 16.65 6.09
CA SER A 98 17.76 17.29 5.57
C SER A 98 17.98 18.17 4.33
N LEU A 99 19.21 18.62 4.04
CA LEU A 99 19.52 19.28 2.78
C LEU A 99 19.34 18.36 1.57
N PHE A 100 19.56 17.05 1.75
CA PHE A 100 19.32 16.02 0.74
C PHE A 100 17.88 16.04 0.23
N MET A 101 16.91 16.44 1.06
CA MET A 101 15.52 16.57 0.64
C MET A 101 15.29 17.64 -0.44
N LYS A 102 16.20 18.62 -0.58
CA LYS A 102 16.13 19.60 -1.70
C LYS A 102 16.52 18.99 -3.04
N LEU A 103 17.16 17.82 -3.03
CA LEU A 103 17.60 17.09 -4.21
C LEU A 103 16.43 16.36 -4.88
N PHE A 104 15.48 15.87 -4.08
CA PHE A 104 14.19 15.40 -4.58
C PHE A 104 13.39 16.60 -5.07
N LYS A 105 13.16 16.65 -6.38
CA LYS A 105 12.26 17.60 -6.99
C LYS A 105 10.93 16.94 -7.28
N ARG A 106 9.97 17.77 -7.67
CA ARG A 106 8.60 17.38 -8.01
C ARG A 106 8.55 16.18 -8.96
N SER A 107 9.31 16.21 -10.06
CA SER A 107 9.36 15.11 -11.01
C SER A 107 9.75 13.75 -10.41
N THR A 108 10.63 13.73 -9.41
CA THR A 108 10.95 12.51 -8.64
C THR A 108 9.80 12.12 -7.70
N GLU A 109 9.17 13.09 -7.02
CA GLU A 109 8.02 12.82 -6.15
C GLU A 109 6.85 12.19 -6.92
N GLU A 110 6.61 12.65 -8.16
CA GLU A 110 5.58 12.12 -9.05
C GLU A 110 5.85 10.67 -9.47
N VAL A 111 7.10 10.33 -9.79
CA VAL A 111 7.53 8.95 -10.10
C VAL A 111 7.37 8.06 -8.88
N ILE A 112 7.76 8.53 -7.70
CA ILE A 112 7.64 7.78 -6.44
C ILE A 112 6.17 7.53 -6.09
N ALA A 113 5.32 8.55 -6.21
CA ALA A 113 3.89 8.43 -5.95
C ALA A 113 3.22 7.42 -6.89
N LEU A 114 3.55 7.46 -8.19
CA LEU A 114 3.08 6.48 -9.16
C LEU A 114 3.58 5.07 -8.88
N PHE A 115 4.86 4.92 -8.49
CA PHE A 115 5.41 3.63 -8.11
C PHE A 115 4.66 3.02 -6.91
N ILE A 116 4.41 3.82 -5.86
CA ILE A 116 3.65 3.36 -4.69
C ILE A 116 2.24 2.94 -5.08
N SER A 117 1.58 3.70 -5.96
CA SER A 117 0.25 3.35 -6.49
C SER A 117 0.27 2.01 -7.24
N ILE A 118 1.23 1.79 -8.14
CA ILE A 118 1.39 0.54 -8.88
C ILE A 118 1.69 -0.62 -7.93
N ALA A 119 2.55 -0.43 -6.93
CA ALA A 119 2.87 -1.45 -5.93
C ALA A 119 1.62 -1.87 -5.13
N PHE A 120 0.78 -0.91 -4.71
CA PHE A 120 -0.48 -1.21 -4.04
C PHE A 120 -1.46 -2.01 -4.90
N VAL A 121 -1.57 -1.66 -6.19
CA VAL A 121 -2.37 -2.45 -7.14
C VAL A 121 -1.79 -3.86 -7.29
N GLY A 122 -0.48 -3.97 -7.45
CA GLY A 122 0.22 -5.26 -7.59
C GLY A 122 0.01 -6.17 -6.39
N ASP A 123 0.14 -5.64 -5.18
CA ASP A 123 -0.07 -6.40 -3.93
C ASP A 123 -1.54 -6.81 -3.75
N ALA A 124 -2.50 -5.93 -4.07
CA ALA A 124 -3.94 -6.24 -4.02
C ALA A 124 -4.31 -7.35 -5.02
N VAL A 125 -3.78 -7.29 -6.25
CA VAL A 125 -4.00 -8.31 -7.28
C VAL A 125 -3.35 -9.63 -6.88
N LYS A 126 -2.09 -9.61 -6.44
CA LYS A 126 -1.36 -10.81 -5.99
C LYS A 126 -2.09 -11.51 -4.84
N GLY A 127 -2.55 -10.74 -3.85
CA GLY A 127 -3.34 -11.25 -2.74
C GLY A 127 -4.66 -11.87 -3.21
N THR A 128 -5.35 -11.24 -4.14
CA THR A 128 -6.60 -11.75 -4.72
C THR A 128 -6.37 -13.04 -5.50
N VAL A 129 -5.35 -13.11 -6.36
CA VAL A 129 -5.00 -14.32 -7.12
C VAL A 129 -4.67 -15.49 -6.19
N LYS A 130 -3.97 -15.24 -5.09
CA LYS A 130 -3.66 -16.27 -4.07
C LYS A 130 -4.93 -16.82 -3.40
N ILE A 131 -5.88 -15.95 -3.07
CA ILE A 131 -7.21 -16.34 -2.54
C ILE A 131 -7.95 -17.20 -3.58
N PHE A 132 -7.98 -16.76 -4.84
CA PHE A 132 -8.61 -17.53 -5.92
C PHE A 132 -7.98 -18.91 -6.08
N HIS A 133 -6.65 -18.99 -6.14
CA HIS A 133 -5.97 -20.27 -6.29
C HIS A 133 -6.24 -21.20 -5.09
N HIS A 134 -6.30 -20.66 -3.87
CA HIS A 134 -6.57 -21.44 -2.66
C HIS A 134 -7.99 -22.00 -2.61
N PHE A 135 -9.01 -21.15 -2.85
CA PHE A 135 -10.42 -21.55 -2.70
C PHE A 135 -11.05 -22.13 -3.96
N TYR A 136 -10.50 -21.88 -5.15
CA TYR A 136 -11.02 -22.37 -6.43
C TYR A 136 -10.36 -23.67 -6.90
N HIS A 137 -9.04 -23.83 -6.68
CA HIS A 137 -8.28 -25.03 -7.10
C HIS A 137 -7.90 -25.98 -5.96
N GLY A 138 -7.98 -25.55 -4.69
CA GLY A 138 -7.65 -26.41 -3.55
C GLY A 138 -8.75 -27.45 -3.30
N PRO A 139 -8.43 -28.77 -3.24
CA PRO A 139 -9.37 -29.74 -2.74
C PRO A 139 -9.53 -29.52 -1.23
N THR A 140 -10.58 -28.83 -0.81
CA THR A 140 -10.98 -28.83 0.60
C THR A 140 -11.50 -30.21 0.94
N LEU A 141 -10.62 -31.06 1.47
CA LEU A 141 -11.00 -32.32 2.07
C LEU A 141 -12.01 -31.99 3.18
N ALA A 142 -13.26 -32.38 2.99
CA ALA A 142 -14.28 -32.15 3.99
C ALA A 142 -13.80 -32.73 5.33
N THR A 143 -13.85 -31.93 6.39
CA THR A 143 -13.60 -32.34 7.79
C THR A 143 -14.49 -33.51 8.23
N ASN A 144 -15.47 -33.87 7.41
CA ASN A 144 -16.29 -35.07 7.55
C ASN A 144 -15.63 -36.31 6.92
N ALA A 145 -14.35 -36.31 6.54
CA ALA A 145 -13.70 -37.51 6.02
C ALA A 145 -13.78 -38.68 7.00
N THR A 146 -13.74 -38.43 8.32
CA THR A 146 -13.95 -39.48 9.33
C THR A 146 -15.39 -39.95 9.39
N LEU A 147 -16.36 -39.03 9.36
CA LEU A 147 -17.79 -39.36 9.41
C LEU A 147 -18.28 -40.03 8.11
N VAL A 148 -17.72 -39.64 6.95
CA VAL A 148 -17.99 -40.22 5.63
C VAL A 148 -17.26 -41.54 5.45
N LEU A 149 -16.02 -41.71 5.95
CA LEU A 149 -15.36 -43.02 6.00
C LEU A 149 -16.12 -43.99 6.91
N GLN A 150 -16.70 -43.48 8.01
CA GLN A 150 -17.55 -44.28 8.88
C GLN A 150 -18.85 -44.70 8.18
N GLN A 151 -19.49 -43.79 7.45
CA GLN A 151 -20.69 -44.09 6.65
C GLN A 151 -20.42 -45.01 5.45
N LEU A 152 -19.22 -44.91 4.85
CA LEU A 152 -18.78 -45.81 3.79
C LEU A 152 -18.45 -47.22 4.31
N ASN A 153 -17.87 -47.34 5.51
CA ASN A 153 -17.63 -48.64 6.13
C ASN A 153 -18.95 -49.37 6.46
N GLU A 154 -19.97 -48.64 6.92
CA GLU A 154 -21.31 -49.21 7.15
C GLU A 154 -21.97 -49.70 5.85
N LEU A 155 -21.83 -48.97 4.74
CA LEU A 155 -22.34 -49.40 3.42
C LEU A 155 -21.56 -50.59 2.84
N VAL A 156 -20.24 -50.65 3.04
CA VAL A 156 -19.41 -51.78 2.59
C VAL A 156 -19.72 -53.06 3.39
N GLU A 157 -20.02 -52.96 4.69
CA GLU A 157 -20.51 -54.10 5.47
C GLU A 157 -21.89 -54.59 5.01
N GLN A 158 -22.80 -53.68 4.62
CA GLN A 158 -24.11 -54.09 4.08
C GLN A 158 -23.98 -54.84 2.75
N VAL A 159 -23.07 -54.42 1.87
CA VAL A 159 -22.80 -55.12 0.60
C VAL A 159 -22.10 -56.46 0.84
N LYS A 160 -21.20 -56.55 1.83
CA LYS A 160 -20.49 -57.79 2.18
C LYS A 160 -21.42 -58.86 2.76
N ASN A 161 -22.49 -58.46 3.44
CA ASN A 161 -23.50 -59.38 3.99
C ASN A 161 -24.55 -59.83 2.95
N GLN A 162 -24.52 -59.31 1.73
CA GLN A 162 -25.43 -59.66 0.63
C GLN A 162 -24.79 -60.50 -0.49
N THR A 163 -23.65 -61.15 -0.25
CA THR A 163 -23.11 -62.13 -1.20
C THR A 163 -23.93 -63.42 -1.22
N LEU A 164 -25.08 -63.40 -1.89
CA LEU A 164 -25.63 -64.57 -2.56
C LEU A 164 -26.60 -64.17 -3.68
N HIS A 165 -26.08 -63.66 -4.80
CA HIS A 165 -26.50 -64.01 -6.17
C HIS A 165 -25.79 -63.10 -7.20
N PRO A 166 -25.13 -63.64 -8.24
CA PRO A 166 -24.52 -62.85 -9.29
C PRO A 166 -25.53 -62.64 -10.43
N ASN A 167 -25.97 -61.40 -10.65
CA ASN A 167 -26.36 -60.84 -11.95
C ASN A 167 -27.02 -59.48 -11.73
N GLU A 168 -26.27 -58.41 -11.96
CA GLU A 168 -26.71 -57.17 -12.62
C GLU A 168 -25.59 -56.12 -12.47
N THR A 169 -25.12 -55.59 -13.61
CA THR A 169 -24.24 -54.43 -13.66
C THR A 169 -25.00 -53.19 -13.18
N GLN A 170 -24.88 -52.88 -11.89
CA GLN A 170 -25.28 -51.58 -11.36
C GLN A 170 -24.09 -50.62 -11.43
N SER A 171 -24.17 -49.62 -12.30
CA SER A 171 -23.29 -48.47 -12.30
C SER A 171 -23.52 -47.68 -11.00
N ILE A 172 -22.66 -47.88 -10.02
CA ILE A 172 -22.62 -47.07 -8.80
C ILE A 172 -22.09 -45.70 -9.20
N SER A 173 -22.98 -44.72 -9.33
CA SER A 173 -22.62 -43.32 -9.44
C SER A 173 -22.01 -42.86 -8.12
N LEU A 174 -20.74 -42.43 -8.16
CA LEU A 174 -20.10 -41.73 -7.05
C LEU A 174 -20.92 -40.47 -6.72
N PRO A 175 -21.25 -40.20 -5.44
CA PRO A 175 -22.08 -39.06 -5.08
C PRO A 175 -21.30 -37.76 -5.32
N GLU A 176 -21.92 -36.82 -6.03
CA GLU A 176 -21.44 -35.45 -6.30
C GLU A 176 -21.16 -34.60 -5.04
N SER A 177 -21.34 -35.15 -3.84
CA SER A 177 -21.10 -34.48 -2.55
C SER A 177 -19.65 -34.54 -2.05
N LEU A 178 -18.75 -35.25 -2.74
CA LEU A 178 -17.33 -35.40 -2.36
C LEU A 178 -16.42 -34.22 -2.78
N VAL A 179 -16.94 -33.22 -3.50
CA VAL A 179 -16.22 -31.99 -3.83
C VAL A 179 -17.11 -30.78 -3.55
N VAL A 180 -17.16 -30.34 -2.29
CA VAL A 180 -17.68 -28.99 -1.98
C VAL A 180 -16.63 -27.99 -2.48
N THR A 181 -16.69 -27.69 -3.77
CA THR A 181 -15.94 -26.58 -4.35
C THR A 181 -16.60 -25.31 -3.81
N THR A 182 -16.00 -24.64 -2.82
CA THR A 182 -16.55 -23.38 -2.27
C THR A 182 -16.37 -22.20 -3.23
N ARG A 183 -16.97 -22.30 -4.43
CA ARG A 183 -16.90 -21.29 -5.51
C ARG A 183 -17.49 -19.95 -5.09
N GLU A 184 -18.35 -19.94 -4.08
CA GLU A 184 -18.97 -18.74 -3.52
C GLU A 184 -18.00 -17.84 -2.75
N ARG A 185 -16.91 -18.39 -2.19
CA ARG A 185 -15.95 -17.63 -1.36
C ARG A 185 -15.09 -16.66 -2.18
N PRO A 186 -14.47 -17.05 -3.32
CA PRO A 186 -13.76 -16.10 -4.19
C PRO A 186 -14.68 -15.01 -4.76
N VAL A 187 -15.92 -15.34 -5.09
CA VAL A 187 -16.90 -14.37 -5.60
C VAL A 187 -17.25 -13.35 -4.53
N LEU A 188 -17.49 -13.80 -3.29
CA LEU A 188 -17.70 -12.90 -2.15
C LEU A 188 -16.46 -12.02 -1.89
N CYS A 189 -15.25 -12.56 -2.03
CA CYS A 189 -14.02 -11.78 -1.90
C CYS A 189 -13.92 -10.67 -2.96
N LEU A 190 -14.22 -10.96 -4.23
CA LEU A 190 -14.27 -9.93 -5.28
C LEU A 190 -15.34 -8.88 -5.00
N LEU A 191 -16.52 -9.30 -4.58
CA LEU A 191 -17.62 -8.40 -4.27
C LEU A 191 -17.25 -7.45 -3.11
N LEU A 192 -16.61 -7.96 -2.06
CA LEU A 192 -16.13 -7.14 -0.94
C LEU A 192 -15.01 -6.18 -1.39
N MET A 193 -14.06 -6.64 -2.20
CA MET A 193 -12.96 -5.81 -2.70
C MET A 193 -13.45 -4.69 -3.62
N LEU A 194 -14.29 -5.00 -4.60
CA LEU A 194 -14.84 -4.00 -5.52
C LEU A 194 -15.87 -3.10 -4.84
N GLY A 195 -16.66 -3.65 -3.90
CA GLY A 195 -17.63 -2.88 -3.13
C GLY A 195 -16.96 -1.82 -2.24
N THR A 196 -15.84 -2.18 -1.59
CA THR A 196 -15.05 -1.21 -0.79
C THR A 196 -14.38 -0.15 -1.64
N LEU A 197 -13.84 -0.51 -2.81
CA LEU A 197 -13.31 0.45 -3.79
C LEU A 197 -14.41 1.43 -4.25
N TRP A 198 -15.57 0.90 -4.66
CA TRP A 198 -16.70 1.71 -5.14
C TRP A 198 -17.22 2.65 -4.06
N LEU A 199 -17.43 2.14 -2.84
CA LEU A 199 -17.87 2.94 -1.71
C LEU A 199 -16.86 4.05 -1.38
N GLY A 200 -15.57 3.73 -1.36
CA GLY A 200 -14.50 4.70 -1.14
C GLY A 200 -14.50 5.81 -2.20
N TYR A 201 -14.65 5.43 -3.48
CA TYR A 201 -14.71 6.39 -4.58
C TYR A 201 -15.98 7.26 -4.55
N ALA A 202 -17.14 6.67 -4.24
CA ALA A 202 -18.39 7.40 -4.07
C ALA A 202 -18.29 8.45 -2.94
N LEU A 203 -17.68 8.08 -1.81
CA LEU A 203 -17.43 9.01 -0.70
C LEU A 203 -16.43 10.12 -1.08
N TYR A 204 -15.43 9.80 -1.90
CA TYR A 204 -14.48 10.80 -2.42
C TYR A 204 -15.18 11.87 -3.27
N LEU A 205 -16.12 11.47 -4.14
CA LEU A 205 -16.88 12.38 -5.00
C LEU A 205 -17.78 13.35 -4.21
N ILE A 206 -18.32 12.93 -3.06
CA ILE A 206 -19.27 13.73 -2.27
C ILE A 206 -18.60 14.94 -1.56
N LYS A 207 -17.27 15.00 -1.43
CA LYS A 207 -16.60 15.86 -0.43
C LYS A 207 -15.84 17.11 -0.94
N ARG A 208 -16.07 17.62 -2.16
CA ARG A 208 -15.26 18.75 -2.69
C ARG A 208 -15.84 20.15 -2.41
N SER A 209 -15.44 20.74 -1.27
CA SER A 209 -15.10 22.17 -1.23
C SER A 209 -13.97 22.43 -0.21
N ILE A 210 -12.82 22.91 -0.71
CA ILE A 210 -11.64 23.19 0.13
C ILE A 210 -11.73 24.65 0.56
N VAL A 211 -12.15 24.89 1.81
CA VAL A 211 -12.40 26.25 2.31
C VAL A 211 -11.16 26.90 2.96
N SER A 212 -10.19 26.10 3.42
CA SER A 212 -8.83 26.50 3.86
C SER A 212 -8.25 25.38 4.73
N VAL A 213 -6.94 25.11 4.63
CA VAL A 213 -6.24 24.15 5.48
C VAL A 213 -5.77 24.88 6.75
N LYS A 214 -6.31 24.51 7.91
CA LYS A 214 -5.73 24.93 9.20
C LYS A 214 -4.64 23.93 9.59
N GLU A 215 -3.45 24.40 9.92
CA GLU A 215 -2.39 23.56 10.48
C GLU A 215 -2.73 23.18 11.92
N THR A 216 -2.83 21.88 12.20
CA THR A 216 -3.25 21.38 13.52
C THR A 216 -2.23 20.37 14.03
N ARG A 217 -1.28 20.82 14.85
CA ARG A 217 -0.22 19.94 15.41
C ARG A 217 -0.78 18.96 16.44
N LEU A 218 -1.87 19.32 17.12
CA LEU A 218 -2.52 18.51 18.14
C LEU A 218 -3.23 17.27 17.56
N THR A 219 -3.82 17.36 16.36
CA THR A 219 -4.56 16.23 15.76
C THR A 219 -3.62 15.07 15.40
N SER A 220 -2.41 15.37 14.92
CA SER A 220 -1.38 14.37 14.64
C SER A 220 -0.87 13.70 15.93
N LEU A 221 -0.67 14.48 17.01
CA LEU A 221 -0.30 13.93 18.31
C LEU A 221 -1.39 12.97 18.83
N VAL A 222 -2.66 13.43 18.81
CA VAL A 222 -3.81 12.61 19.24
C VAL A 222 -3.94 11.34 18.39
N ALA A 223 -3.78 11.44 17.06
CA ALA A 223 -3.81 10.27 16.18
C ALA A 223 -2.70 9.26 16.53
N ASN A 224 -1.47 9.71 16.77
CA ASN A 224 -0.36 8.83 17.16
C ASN A 224 -0.58 8.17 18.54
N VAL A 225 -1.11 8.91 19.51
CA VAL A 225 -1.49 8.34 20.82
C VAL A 225 -2.60 7.30 20.65
N LEU A 226 -3.61 7.57 19.81
CA LEU A 226 -4.68 6.60 19.51
C LEU A 226 -4.16 5.35 18.80
N ILE A 227 -3.17 5.47 17.91
CA ILE A 227 -2.49 4.31 17.28
C ILE A 227 -1.72 3.51 18.34
N GLY A 228 -1.02 4.17 19.27
CA GLY A 228 -0.36 3.50 20.38
C GLY A 228 -1.33 2.78 21.32
N LEU A 229 -2.49 3.39 21.58
CA LEU A 229 -3.55 2.78 22.39
C LEU A 229 -4.23 1.60 21.65
N SER A 230 -4.39 1.69 20.33
CA SER A 230 -4.99 0.62 19.54
C SER A 230 -4.11 -0.63 19.50
N ALA A 231 -2.79 -0.50 19.65
CA ALA A 231 -1.89 -1.64 19.85
C ALA A 231 -2.17 -2.46 21.12
N PHE A 232 -2.71 -1.85 22.18
CA PHE A 232 -3.15 -2.61 23.36
C PHE A 232 -4.46 -3.35 23.10
N MET A 233 -5.33 -2.79 22.25
CA MET A 233 -6.60 -3.39 21.88
C MET A 233 -6.49 -4.39 20.71
N LEU A 234 -5.30 -4.58 20.14
CA LEU A 234 -5.06 -5.33 18.91
C LEU A 234 -5.51 -6.81 18.89
N PRO A 235 -5.51 -7.60 19.99
CA PRO A 235 -5.80 -9.03 19.87
C PRO A 235 -7.26 -9.37 19.51
N ILE A 236 -8.23 -8.47 19.70
CA ILE A 236 -9.66 -8.81 19.63
C ILE A 236 -10.38 -8.30 18.37
N PRO A 237 -10.29 -7.01 17.95
CA PRO A 237 -11.11 -6.48 16.85
C PRO A 237 -10.49 -6.67 15.47
N LEU A 238 -9.16 -6.75 15.34
CA LEU A 238 -8.48 -6.75 14.03
C LEU A 238 -8.64 -8.06 13.25
N GLN A 239 -8.84 -9.18 13.95
CA GLN A 239 -9.02 -10.50 13.34
C GLN A 239 -10.34 -10.60 12.55
N TRP A 240 -11.31 -9.73 12.83
CA TRP A 240 -12.63 -9.74 12.18
C TRP A 240 -12.63 -9.03 10.83
N ILE A 241 -11.57 -8.30 10.48
CA ILE A 241 -11.51 -7.56 9.22
C ILE A 241 -11.09 -8.54 8.10
N PRO A 242 -11.98 -8.83 7.14
CA PRO A 242 -11.64 -9.76 6.07
C PRO A 242 -10.57 -9.14 5.15
N LYS A 243 -9.52 -9.90 4.84
CA LYS A 243 -8.42 -9.47 3.95
C LYS A 243 -8.88 -8.87 2.60
N PRO A 244 -9.94 -9.36 1.93
CA PRO A 244 -10.46 -8.75 0.70
C PRO A 244 -10.85 -7.26 0.83
N VAL A 245 -11.31 -6.82 2.00
CA VAL A 245 -11.63 -5.41 2.27
C VAL A 245 -10.35 -4.57 2.29
N LEU A 246 -9.25 -5.11 2.82
CA LEU A 246 -7.95 -4.43 2.84
C LEU A 246 -7.37 -4.28 1.42
N TYR A 247 -7.58 -5.27 0.54
CA TYR A 247 -7.20 -5.15 -0.87
C TYR A 247 -8.00 -4.07 -1.61
N GLY A 248 -9.30 -3.96 -1.32
CA GLY A 248 -10.12 -2.88 -1.90
C GLY A 248 -9.69 -1.50 -1.42
N LEU A 249 -9.25 -1.38 -0.16
CA LEU A 249 -8.63 -0.17 0.35
C LEU A 249 -7.31 0.16 -0.36
N PHE A 250 -6.44 -0.80 -0.62
CA PHE A 250 -5.21 -0.56 -1.39
C PHE A 250 -5.50 -0.06 -2.80
N LEU A 251 -6.50 -0.62 -3.47
CA LEU A 251 -6.95 -0.10 -4.77
C LEU A 251 -7.50 1.32 -4.67
N TYR A 252 -8.23 1.64 -3.60
CA TYR A 252 -8.72 3.00 -3.36
C TYR A 252 -7.58 4.01 -3.12
N ILE A 253 -6.60 3.67 -2.28
CA ILE A 253 -5.42 4.51 -2.01
C ILE A 253 -4.61 4.68 -3.30
N ALA A 254 -4.43 3.61 -4.07
CA ALA A 254 -3.78 3.66 -5.36
C ALA A 254 -4.52 4.63 -6.31
N ALA A 255 -5.84 4.47 -6.49
CA ALA A 255 -6.62 5.31 -7.39
C ALA A 255 -6.63 6.79 -6.98
N THR A 256 -6.80 7.09 -5.69
CA THR A 256 -6.79 8.47 -5.18
C THR A 256 -5.40 9.13 -5.27
N SER A 257 -4.32 8.35 -5.22
CA SER A 257 -2.95 8.89 -5.43
C SER A 257 -2.62 9.22 -6.88
N LEU A 258 -3.40 8.70 -7.85
CA LEU A 258 -3.27 9.07 -9.26
C LEU A 258 -3.93 10.43 -9.55
N ASP A 259 -5.01 10.76 -8.82
CA ASP A 259 -5.70 12.04 -8.95
C ASP A 259 -4.82 13.17 -8.41
N GLY A 260 -4.46 14.12 -9.27
CA GLY A 260 -3.56 15.23 -8.96
C GLY A 260 -2.07 14.96 -9.23
N ASN A 261 -1.70 13.78 -9.73
CA ASN A 261 -0.32 13.51 -10.16
C ASN A 261 -0.09 13.99 -11.61
N GLN A 262 0.72 15.04 -11.79
CA GLN A 262 0.97 15.61 -13.12
C GLN A 262 1.65 14.63 -14.09
N MET A 263 2.40 13.64 -13.59
CA MET A 263 2.98 12.62 -14.47
C MET A 263 1.89 11.79 -15.17
N VAL A 264 0.76 11.52 -14.50
CA VAL A 264 -0.39 10.83 -15.08
C VAL A 264 -1.04 11.69 -16.16
N ASP A 265 -1.25 12.99 -15.87
CA ASP A 265 -1.79 13.93 -16.86
C ASP A 265 -0.92 13.97 -18.11
N ARG A 266 0.40 14.06 -17.94
CA ARG A 266 1.35 14.07 -19.06
C ARG A 266 1.46 12.71 -19.77
N MET A 267 1.25 11.60 -19.07
CA MET A 267 1.17 10.28 -19.68
C MET A 267 -0.10 10.17 -20.54
N ALA A 268 -1.24 10.70 -20.08
CA ALA A 268 -2.47 10.76 -20.87
C ALA A 268 -2.30 11.61 -22.15
N LEU A 269 -1.44 12.64 -22.14
CA LEU A 269 -1.11 13.41 -23.35
C LEU A 269 -0.40 12.58 -24.42
N LEU A 270 0.33 11.50 -24.07
CA LEU A 270 0.95 10.61 -25.07
C LEU A 270 -0.09 9.82 -25.88
N LEU A 271 -1.25 9.57 -25.28
CA LEU A 271 -2.35 8.81 -25.91
C LEU A 271 -3.41 9.73 -26.54
N LYS A 272 -3.37 11.03 -26.24
CA LYS A 272 -4.35 12.00 -26.72
C LYS A 272 -3.90 12.63 -28.04
N GLU A 273 -4.85 12.84 -28.95
CA GLU A 273 -4.64 13.59 -30.19
C GLU A 273 -4.20 15.04 -29.90
N GLN A 274 -3.29 15.58 -30.72
CA GLN A 274 -2.63 16.88 -30.47
C GLN A 274 -3.61 18.06 -30.45
N THR A 275 -4.71 17.96 -31.18
CA THR A 275 -5.75 19.01 -31.27
C THR A 275 -6.55 19.17 -29.99
N SER A 276 -6.56 18.15 -29.12
CA SER A 276 -7.40 18.11 -27.91
C SER A 276 -6.63 18.42 -26.63
N TYR A 277 -5.44 19.02 -26.73
CA TYR A 277 -4.60 19.28 -25.56
C TYR A 277 -5.24 20.36 -24.67
N PRO A 278 -5.46 20.07 -23.37
CA PRO A 278 -5.97 21.08 -22.45
C PRO A 278 -4.96 22.22 -22.31
N PRO A 279 -5.39 23.49 -22.17
CA PRO A 279 -4.47 24.63 -22.09
C PRO A 279 -3.82 24.73 -20.71
N THR A 280 -2.83 23.87 -20.42
CA THR A 280 -2.03 23.93 -19.18
C THR A 280 -0.82 24.86 -19.32
N HIS A 281 -0.28 25.32 -18.19
CA HIS A 281 0.83 26.28 -18.13
C HIS A 281 2.09 25.80 -18.87
N TYR A 282 2.43 24.51 -18.74
CA TYR A 282 3.63 23.95 -19.36
C TYR A 282 3.45 23.67 -20.87
N ILE A 283 2.24 23.29 -21.32
CA ILE A 283 1.95 23.04 -22.74
C ILE A 283 2.12 24.30 -23.59
N ARG A 284 1.83 25.48 -23.01
CA ARG A 284 1.96 26.78 -23.72
C ARG A 284 3.41 27.27 -23.83
N ARG A 285 4.29 26.84 -22.92
CA ARG A 285 5.65 27.40 -22.76
C ARG A 285 6.76 26.48 -23.27
N VAL A 286 6.51 25.18 -23.35
CA VAL A 286 7.51 24.16 -23.71
C VAL A 286 7.11 23.51 -25.03
N PRO A 287 8.03 23.31 -25.99
CA PRO A 287 7.74 22.59 -27.21
C PRO A 287 7.32 21.13 -26.91
N GLN A 288 6.25 20.67 -27.54
CA GLN A 288 5.59 19.38 -27.23
C GLN A 288 6.55 18.17 -27.30
N ARG A 289 7.46 18.13 -28.28
CA ARG A 289 8.46 17.04 -28.40
C ARG A 289 9.32 16.88 -27.15
N LYS A 290 9.66 17.99 -26.47
CA LYS A 290 10.45 17.95 -25.23
C LYS A 290 9.62 17.46 -24.06
N VAL A 291 8.33 17.81 -24.00
CA VAL A 291 7.39 17.26 -23.00
C VAL A 291 7.25 15.75 -23.15
N HIS A 292 7.08 15.24 -24.36
CA HIS A 292 7.00 13.80 -24.60
C HIS A 292 8.33 13.07 -24.32
N SER A 293 9.46 13.66 -24.70
CA SER A 293 10.77 13.07 -24.39
C SER A 293 10.99 12.97 -22.86
N PHE A 294 10.55 13.98 -22.12
CA PHE A 294 10.61 13.99 -20.66
C PHE A 294 9.72 12.90 -20.05
N THR A 295 8.47 12.77 -20.50
CA THR A 295 7.54 11.78 -19.95
C THR A 295 7.98 10.37 -20.26
N VAL A 296 8.50 10.10 -21.47
CA VAL A 296 9.07 8.79 -21.83
C VAL A 296 10.25 8.45 -20.92
N LEU A 297 11.14 9.41 -20.64
CA LEU A 297 12.26 9.20 -19.73
C LEU A 297 11.80 8.91 -18.29
N GLN A 298 10.77 9.61 -17.80
CA GLN A 298 10.15 9.30 -16.50
C GLN A 298 9.47 7.92 -16.48
N MET A 299 8.82 7.51 -17.57
CA MET A 299 8.21 6.19 -17.69
C MET A 299 9.28 5.08 -17.67
N ILE A 300 10.43 5.29 -18.32
CA ILE A 300 11.56 4.37 -18.25
C ILE A 300 12.08 4.25 -16.80
N GLN A 301 12.22 5.38 -16.10
CA GLN A 301 12.62 5.38 -14.68
C GLN A 301 11.61 4.62 -13.80
N LEU A 302 10.31 4.84 -14.02
CA LEU A 302 9.23 4.15 -13.32
C LEU A 302 9.26 2.64 -13.61
N ILE A 303 9.45 2.22 -14.86
CA ILE A 303 9.55 0.81 -15.25
C ILE A 303 10.74 0.14 -14.56
N ILE A 304 11.91 0.79 -14.56
CA ILE A 304 13.11 0.29 -13.86
C ILE A 304 12.79 0.12 -12.37
N LEU A 305 12.19 1.13 -11.74
CA LEU A 305 11.84 1.08 -10.32
C LEU A 305 10.82 -0.03 -10.02
N CYS A 306 9.83 -0.21 -10.88
CA CYS A 306 8.84 -1.28 -10.82
C CYS A 306 9.47 -2.68 -10.96
N ALA A 307 10.41 -2.86 -11.89
CA ALA A 307 11.07 -4.13 -12.13
C ALA A 307 11.87 -4.62 -10.91
N PHE A 308 12.59 -3.71 -10.24
CA PHE A 308 13.32 -4.04 -9.01
C PHE A 308 12.41 -4.12 -7.78
N GLY A 309 11.43 -3.22 -7.66
CA GLY A 309 10.54 -3.14 -6.49
C GLY A 309 9.55 -4.31 -6.39
N MET A 310 9.02 -4.78 -7.52
CA MET A 310 8.06 -5.90 -7.57
C MET A 310 8.75 -7.26 -7.80
N TYR A 311 10.07 -7.31 -7.74
CA TYR A 311 10.80 -8.57 -7.92
C TYR A 311 10.49 -9.55 -6.77
N PRO A 312 10.29 -10.85 -7.05
CA PRO A 312 9.85 -11.81 -6.03
C PRO A 312 10.91 -12.11 -4.95
N LEU A 313 12.19 -11.83 -5.20
CA LEU A 313 13.24 -12.10 -4.21
C LEU A 313 13.25 -11.05 -3.09
N PRO A 314 13.28 -11.47 -1.81
CA PRO A 314 13.31 -10.56 -0.66
C PRO A 314 14.58 -9.69 -0.65
N TYR A 315 15.70 -10.22 -1.14
CA TYR A 315 16.97 -9.49 -1.25
C TYR A 315 16.85 -8.24 -2.15
N MET A 316 16.09 -8.33 -3.25
CA MET A 316 15.91 -7.17 -4.15
C MET A 316 15.11 -6.05 -3.48
N LYS A 317 14.19 -6.38 -2.57
CA LYS A 317 13.45 -5.38 -1.78
C LYS A 317 14.36 -4.58 -0.83
N MET A 318 15.47 -5.17 -0.36
CA MET A 318 16.44 -4.44 0.50
C MET A 318 17.25 -3.40 -0.29
N VAL A 319 17.43 -3.61 -1.60
CA VAL A 319 18.14 -2.68 -2.51
C VAL A 319 17.25 -1.50 -2.93
N PHE A 320 15.93 -1.60 -2.70
CA PHE A 320 14.95 -0.60 -3.13
C PHE A 320 15.27 0.85 -2.68
N PRO A 321 15.64 1.15 -1.41
CA PRO A 321 15.98 2.52 -1.00
C PRO A 321 17.19 3.09 -1.74
N LEU A 322 18.15 2.25 -2.11
CA LEU A 322 19.33 2.66 -2.88
C LEU A 322 18.94 3.02 -4.33
N MET A 323 18.03 2.25 -4.93
CA MET A 323 17.48 2.58 -6.25
C MET A 323 16.70 3.90 -6.22
N MET A 324 15.91 4.13 -5.18
CA MET A 324 15.20 5.40 -4.97
C MET A 324 16.14 6.60 -4.88
N ILE A 325 17.28 6.45 -4.19
CA ILE A 325 18.32 7.47 -4.15
C ILE A 325 18.96 7.66 -5.54
N LEU A 326 19.15 6.58 -6.31
CA LEU A 326 19.72 6.62 -7.66
C LEU A 326 18.86 7.35 -8.69
N LEU A 327 17.54 7.44 -8.51
CA LEU A 327 16.67 8.25 -9.37
C LEU A 327 17.08 9.73 -9.40
N VAL A 328 17.67 10.21 -8.31
CA VAL A 328 18.02 11.61 -8.13
C VAL A 328 19.23 12.07 -8.98
N PRO A 329 20.40 11.40 -8.95
CA PRO A 329 21.52 11.74 -9.83
C PRO A 329 21.20 11.50 -11.32
N VAL A 330 20.35 10.52 -11.64
CA VAL A 330 19.85 10.34 -13.02
C VAL A 330 19.15 11.60 -13.49
N ARG A 331 18.26 12.18 -12.67
CA ARG A 331 17.62 13.47 -12.99
C ARG A 331 18.63 14.62 -13.15
N ILE A 332 19.60 14.73 -12.25
CA ILE A 332 20.53 15.88 -12.26
C ILE A 332 21.54 15.79 -13.41
N SER A 333 21.93 14.59 -13.83
CA SER A 333 22.99 14.40 -14.82
C SER A 333 22.49 14.10 -16.23
N LEU A 334 21.39 13.34 -16.36
CA LEU A 334 20.87 12.89 -17.65
C LEU A 334 19.94 13.92 -18.28
N LEU A 335 19.13 14.58 -17.45
CA LEU A 335 18.04 15.43 -17.88
C LEU A 335 18.48 16.79 -18.46
N PRO A 336 19.48 17.51 -17.92
CA PRO A 336 20.00 18.71 -18.57
C PRO A 336 20.78 18.44 -19.86
N LYS A 337 21.19 17.18 -20.12
CA LYS A 337 21.81 16.79 -21.41
C LYS A 337 20.78 16.65 -22.54
N ILE A 338 19.51 16.37 -22.22
CA ILE A 338 18.45 16.09 -23.20
C ILE A 338 17.52 17.30 -23.39
N ILE A 339 17.29 18.08 -22.32
CA ILE A 339 16.35 19.20 -22.28
C ILE A 339 17.02 20.41 -21.65
N GLU A 340 16.83 21.61 -22.24
CA GLU A 340 17.36 22.85 -21.68
C GLU A 340 16.80 23.09 -20.26
N ALA A 341 17.65 23.54 -19.34
CA ALA A 341 17.30 23.77 -17.95
C ALA A 341 16.07 24.70 -17.77
N LYS A 342 15.91 25.68 -18.67
CA LYS A 342 14.76 26.60 -18.68
C LYS A 342 13.42 25.87 -18.80
N TYR A 343 13.34 24.84 -19.65
CA TYR A 343 12.11 24.08 -19.83
C TYR A 343 11.85 23.14 -18.65
N LEU A 344 12.91 22.59 -18.05
CA LEU A 344 12.80 21.74 -16.87
C LEU A 344 12.22 22.49 -15.67
N ASP A 345 12.68 23.71 -15.42
CA ASP A 345 12.18 24.53 -14.31
C ASP A 345 10.68 24.87 -14.46
N ILE A 346 10.22 25.07 -15.70
CA ILE A 346 8.80 25.32 -16.00
C ILE A 346 7.96 24.06 -15.75
N MET A 347 8.51 22.87 -16.04
CA MET A 347 7.81 21.60 -15.86
C MET A 347 7.76 21.14 -14.39
N ASP A 348 8.75 21.51 -13.59
CA ASP A 348 8.77 21.25 -12.14
C ASP A 348 8.06 22.34 -11.32
N ALA A 349 7.71 23.48 -11.93
CA ALA A 349 7.02 24.58 -11.24
C ALA A 349 5.61 24.18 -10.77
N GLN A 350 5.21 24.70 -9.60
CA GLN A 350 3.86 24.51 -9.08
C GLN A 350 2.82 25.26 -9.92
N HIS A 351 1.63 24.66 -10.07
CA HIS A 351 0.43 25.42 -10.42
C HIS A 351 0.17 26.38 -9.26
N MET A 352 0.62 27.63 -9.37
CA MET A 352 0.06 28.70 -8.55
C MET A 352 -1.27 29.12 -9.15
#